data_AF-A0A8T2MQF2-F1
#
_entry.id   AF-A0A8T2MQF2-F1
#
_cell.length_a   1.000
_cell.length_b   1.000
_cell.length_c   1.000
_cell.angle_alpha   90.00
_cell.angle_beta   90.00
_cell.angle_gamma   90.00
#
_symmetry.space_group_name_H-M   'P 1'
#
loop_
_entity.id
_entity.type
_entity.pdbx_description
1 polymer ?
#
loop_
_entity_poly.entity_id
_entity_poly.type
_entity_poly.pdbx_seq_one_letter_code
_entity_poly.pdbx_strand_id
1 'polypeptide(L)'
;MVPLSQAGNVVTGEMVEELILAGADIIKVGIGPGSVCTTRKKTGVGYPQLSAVIECADAAHGLGGHIISDGGCTCPGDVSKAFGAGADFVMLGGMLAGHNESGGEVIEKNGKKYKLFYGMSSDTAMKKHAGGVAEYRGSLNLHLCGCSQAEGAEPQDHIHQGHSAAQHRSSYALCGHLGQCNLKVM
;
A
#
# COMPACT_ATOMS: atom_id res chain seq x y z
N MET A 1 6.20 26.30 11.33
CA MET A 1 6.12 24.83 11.29
C MET A 1 6.01 24.45 9.82
N VAL A 2 7.03 23.80 9.26
CA VAL A 2 6.99 23.33 7.87
C VAL A 2 6.10 22.07 7.86
N PRO A 3 5.15 21.93 6.94
CA PRO A 3 4.32 20.73 6.86
C PRO A 3 5.20 19.52 6.52
N LEU A 4 4.98 18.39 7.20
CA LEU A 4 5.64 17.12 6.88
C LEU A 4 5.29 16.73 5.45
N SER A 5 6.31 16.50 4.64
CA SER A 5 6.21 16.13 3.24
C SER A 5 6.42 14.63 3.08
N GLN A 6 5.54 14.01 2.29
CA GLN A 6 5.58 12.58 2.01
C GLN A 6 5.84 12.35 0.51
N ALA A 7 6.77 11.45 0.19
CA ALA A 7 7.08 11.04 -1.19
C ALA A 7 6.95 9.52 -1.38
N GLY A 8 6.88 9.05 -2.63
CA GLY A 8 6.79 7.62 -2.97
C GLY A 8 5.91 7.34 -4.20
N ASN A 9 5.64 6.08 -4.56
CA ASN A 9 6.18 4.85 -3.94
C ASN A 9 7.54 4.48 -4.52
N VAL A 10 8.42 3.97 -3.65
CA VAL A 10 9.73 3.43 -4.02
C VAL A 10 9.95 2.07 -3.38
N VAL A 11 10.99 1.34 -3.80
CA VAL A 11 11.34 0.00 -3.28
C VAL A 11 12.84 -0.23 -3.13
N THR A 12 13.68 0.79 -3.36
CA THR A 12 15.14 0.67 -3.25
C THR A 12 15.68 1.74 -2.31
N GLY A 13 16.78 1.40 -1.60
CA GLY A 13 17.43 2.31 -0.66
C GLY A 13 17.94 3.58 -1.33
N GLU A 14 18.54 3.49 -2.52
CA GLU A 14 19.10 4.67 -3.19
C GLU A 14 18.04 5.72 -3.49
N MET A 15 16.84 5.30 -3.93
CA MET A 15 15.76 6.24 -4.23
C MET A 15 15.17 6.84 -2.95
N VAL A 16 15.19 6.12 -1.83
CA VAL A 16 14.81 6.65 -0.52
C VAL A 16 15.77 7.76 -0.12
N GLU A 17 17.08 7.52 -0.24
CA GLU A 17 18.10 8.51 0.08
C GLU A 17 17.93 9.79 -0.76
N GLU A 18 17.79 9.64 -2.07
CA GLU A 18 17.59 10.77 -2.98
C GLU A 18 16.34 11.59 -2.63
N LEU A 19 15.22 10.94 -2.28
CA LEU A 19 14.00 11.65 -1.91
C LEU A 19 14.13 12.39 -0.56
N ILE A 20 14.82 11.81 0.41
CA ILE A 20 15.08 12.46 1.70
C ILE A 20 16.02 13.65 1.52
N LEU A 21 17.08 13.50 0.72
CA LEU A 21 18.00 14.59 0.38
C LEU A 21 17.31 15.70 -0.42
N ALA A 22 16.31 15.37 -1.23
CA ALA A 22 15.44 16.32 -1.91
C ALA A 22 14.45 17.04 -0.96
N GLY A 23 14.38 16.63 0.31
CA GLY A 23 13.62 17.30 1.37
C GLY A 23 12.34 16.58 1.79
N ALA A 24 12.12 15.32 1.39
CA ALA A 24 10.99 14.53 1.89
C ALA A 24 11.24 14.01 3.31
N ASP A 25 10.26 14.13 4.20
CA ASP A 25 10.38 13.69 5.60
C ASP A 25 10.05 12.19 5.76
N ILE A 26 9.07 11.71 4.98
CA ILE A 26 8.53 10.34 5.08
C ILE A 26 8.40 9.71 3.69
N ILE A 27 8.94 8.52 3.51
CA ILE A 27 8.93 7.81 2.23
C ILE A 27 7.96 6.63 2.26
N LYS A 28 7.06 6.55 1.27
CA LYS A 28 6.13 5.42 1.10
C LYS A 28 6.81 4.30 0.30
N VAL A 29 6.87 3.11 0.90
CA VAL A 29 7.59 1.95 0.36
C VAL A 29 6.62 0.85 -0.06
N GLY A 30 6.71 0.44 -1.32
CA GLY A 30 5.99 -0.73 -1.83
C GLY A 30 5.50 -0.58 -3.28
N ILE A 31 5.87 -1.53 -4.15
CA ILE A 31 5.39 -1.62 -5.53
C ILE A 31 4.97 -3.07 -5.82
N GLY A 32 3.68 -3.27 -6.11
CA GLY A 32 3.11 -4.58 -6.36
C GLY A 32 2.57 -5.42 -5.19
N PRO A 33 2.72 -5.10 -3.89
CA PRO A 33 2.27 -5.97 -2.79
C PRO A 33 0.78 -5.79 -2.46
N GLY A 34 0.15 -4.71 -2.93
CA GLY A 34 -1.24 -4.41 -2.63
C GLY A 34 -2.21 -5.50 -3.10
N SER A 35 -3.23 -5.80 -2.29
CA SER A 35 -4.25 -6.84 -2.57
C SER A 35 -4.94 -6.70 -3.94
N VAL A 36 -5.11 -5.48 -4.43
CA VAL A 36 -5.74 -5.14 -5.72
C VAL A 36 -4.74 -4.67 -6.77
N CYS A 37 -3.44 -4.69 -6.43
CA CYS A 37 -2.39 -4.21 -7.31
C CYS A 37 -2.00 -5.30 -8.30
N THR A 38 -2.08 -5.00 -9.60
CA THR A 38 -1.74 -5.93 -10.68
C THR A 38 -0.40 -5.60 -11.35
N THR A 39 0.34 -4.60 -10.86
CA THR A 39 1.62 -4.13 -11.41
C THR A 39 2.60 -5.28 -11.65
N ARG A 40 2.81 -6.17 -10.67
CA ARG A 40 3.69 -7.35 -10.83
C ARG A 40 3.25 -8.28 -11.96
N LYS A 41 1.94 -8.54 -12.09
CA LYS A 41 1.40 -9.46 -13.09
C LYS A 41 1.51 -8.92 -14.51
N LYS A 42 1.44 -7.59 -14.67
CA LYS A 42 1.32 -6.94 -15.97
C LYS A 42 2.62 -6.36 -16.48
N THR A 43 3.39 -5.73 -15.60
CA THR A 43 4.67 -5.10 -15.96
C THR A 43 5.87 -6.01 -15.68
N GLY A 44 5.69 -7.07 -14.88
CA GLY A 44 6.80 -7.87 -14.36
C GLY A 44 7.62 -7.15 -13.28
N VAL A 45 7.30 -5.89 -12.98
CA VAL A 45 8.02 -5.06 -12.01
C VAL A 45 7.34 -5.12 -10.65
N GLY A 46 8.15 -5.38 -9.63
CA GLY A 46 7.78 -5.24 -8.23
C GLY A 46 8.83 -5.84 -7.32
N TYR A 47 8.69 -5.60 -6.02
CA TYR A 47 9.67 -6.02 -5.02
C TYR A 47 8.96 -6.77 -3.87
N PRO A 48 9.56 -7.84 -3.31
CA PRO A 48 9.03 -8.47 -2.11
C PRO A 48 8.95 -7.47 -0.95
N GLN A 49 7.75 -7.27 -0.39
CA GLN A 49 7.50 -6.13 0.51
C GLN A 49 8.39 -6.12 1.76
N LEU A 50 8.60 -7.28 2.39
CA LEU A 50 9.43 -7.34 3.59
C LEU A 50 10.89 -6.94 3.28
N SER A 51 11.43 -7.41 2.15
CA SER A 51 12.78 -7.04 1.70
C SER A 51 12.87 -5.55 1.38
N ALA A 52 11.87 -4.98 0.68
CA ALA A 52 11.84 -3.55 0.38
C ALA A 52 11.85 -2.72 1.67
N VAL A 53 11.06 -3.10 2.66
CA VAL A 53 10.99 -2.39 3.94
C VAL A 53 12.33 -2.44 4.67
N ILE A 54 12.98 -3.61 4.76
CA ILE A 54 14.28 -3.74 5.45
C ILE A 54 15.33 -2.82 4.82
N GLU A 55 15.47 -2.86 3.50
CA GLU A 55 16.48 -2.07 2.78
C GLU A 55 16.16 -0.57 2.82
N CYS A 56 14.89 -0.19 2.63
CA CYS A 56 14.48 1.21 2.64
C CYS A 56 14.50 1.84 4.04
N ALA A 57 14.21 1.06 5.09
CA ALA A 57 14.25 1.53 6.47
C ALA A 57 15.68 1.89 6.87
N ASP A 58 16.64 1.00 6.57
CA ASP A 58 18.06 1.22 6.87
C ASP A 58 18.57 2.51 6.21
N ALA A 59 18.25 2.71 4.93
CA ALA A 59 18.57 3.93 4.19
C ALA A 59 17.91 5.19 4.77
N ALA A 60 16.60 5.14 5.06
CA ALA A 60 15.88 6.29 5.58
C ALA A 60 16.37 6.71 6.96
N HIS A 61 16.51 5.75 7.88
CA HIS A 61 16.93 6.00 9.25
C HIS A 61 18.37 6.50 9.31
N GLY A 62 19.25 6.05 8.40
CA GLY A 62 20.61 6.57 8.24
C GLY A 62 20.69 8.07 7.93
N LEU A 63 19.65 8.62 7.28
CA LEU A 63 19.53 10.04 6.92
C LEU A 63 18.54 10.82 7.81
N GLY A 64 17.95 10.16 8.81
CA GLY A 64 16.97 10.77 9.72
C GLY A 64 15.57 10.95 9.14
N GLY A 65 15.25 10.30 8.02
CA GLY A 65 13.90 10.20 7.48
C GLY A 65 13.15 8.98 8.02
N HIS A 66 11.86 8.89 7.71
CA HIS A 66 11.00 7.77 8.12
C HIS A 66 10.39 7.05 6.91
N ILE A 67 9.88 5.84 7.10
CA ILE A 67 9.18 5.10 6.06
C ILE A 67 7.77 4.65 6.45
N ILE A 68 6.91 4.53 5.44
CA ILE A 68 5.60 3.89 5.53
C ILE A 68 5.63 2.61 4.69
N SER A 69 5.40 1.46 5.30
CA SER A 69 5.16 0.21 4.56
C SER A 69 3.76 0.22 3.96
N ASP A 70 3.65 0.24 2.63
CA ASP A 70 2.39 0.34 1.90
C ASP A 70 2.03 -0.96 1.16
N GLY A 71 1.00 -1.64 1.68
CA GLY A 71 0.42 -2.83 1.09
C GLY A 71 1.04 -4.15 1.55
N GLY A 72 0.46 -5.27 1.09
CA GLY A 72 0.93 -6.62 1.41
C GLY A 72 0.47 -7.19 2.76
N CYS A 73 -0.07 -6.37 3.66
CA CYS A 73 -0.58 -6.85 4.95
C CYS A 73 -1.98 -7.47 4.80
N THR A 74 -2.15 -8.70 5.29
CA THR A 74 -3.44 -9.40 5.32
C THR A 74 -3.87 -9.81 6.72
N CYS A 75 -2.91 -9.93 7.64
CA CYS A 75 -3.14 -10.24 9.03
C CYS A 75 -2.32 -9.33 9.97
N PRO A 76 -2.70 -9.23 11.25
CA PRO A 76 -1.94 -8.45 12.25
C PRO A 76 -0.46 -8.85 12.38
N GLY A 77 -0.14 -10.13 12.12
CA GLY A 77 1.23 -10.61 12.11
C GLY A 77 2.08 -9.99 11.00
N ASP A 78 1.50 -9.68 9.84
CA ASP A 78 2.22 -9.00 8.75
C ASP A 78 2.57 -7.56 9.12
N VAL A 79 1.66 -6.87 9.80
CA VAL A 79 1.90 -5.53 10.35
C VAL A 79 3.04 -5.56 11.38
N SER A 80 3.03 -6.59 12.25
CA SER A 80 4.10 -6.77 13.25
C SER A 80 5.46 -7.02 12.58
N LYS A 81 5.49 -7.79 11.49
CA LYS A 81 6.71 -8.00 10.69
C LYS A 81 7.17 -6.73 9.99
N ALA A 82 6.25 -5.89 9.51
CA ALA A 82 6.61 -4.62 8.89
C ALA A 82 7.30 -3.68 9.88
N PHE A 83 6.77 -3.55 11.11
CA PHE A 83 7.45 -2.82 12.18
C PHE A 83 8.77 -3.46 12.59
N GLY A 84 8.81 -4.80 12.71
CA GLY A 84 10.05 -5.52 13.01
C GLY A 84 11.12 -5.41 11.92
N ALA A 85 10.72 -5.08 10.69
CA ALA A 85 11.61 -4.79 9.56
C ALA A 85 12.09 -3.33 9.50
N GLY A 86 11.65 -2.47 10.43
CA GLY A 86 12.08 -1.08 10.51
C GLY A 86 11.09 -0.06 9.95
N ALA A 87 9.86 -0.45 9.59
CA ALA A 87 8.86 0.55 9.21
C ALA A 87 8.45 1.42 10.41
N ASP A 88 8.36 2.74 10.23
CA ASP A 88 7.82 3.66 11.25
C ASP A 88 6.28 3.65 11.24
N PHE A 89 5.70 3.45 10.06
CA PHE A 89 4.26 3.42 9.83
C PHE A 89 3.87 2.30 8.87
N VAL A 90 2.61 1.85 8.96
CA VAL A 90 2.06 0.83 8.05
C VAL A 90 0.74 1.32 7.46
N MET A 91 0.65 1.40 6.13
CA MET A 91 -0.55 1.79 5.41
C MET A 91 -1.36 0.54 5.01
N LEU A 92 -2.64 0.53 5.43
CA LEU A 92 -3.54 -0.60 5.23
C LEU A 92 -4.72 -0.21 4.33
N GLY A 93 -4.85 -0.89 3.18
CA GLY A 93 -6.01 -0.78 2.30
C GLY A 93 -7.04 -1.88 2.55
N GLY A 94 -6.80 -3.07 1.98
CA GLY A 94 -7.75 -4.19 1.98
C GLY A 94 -8.17 -4.67 3.38
N MET A 95 -7.28 -4.60 4.38
CA MET A 95 -7.64 -4.94 5.76
C MET A 95 -8.72 -4.01 6.34
N LEU A 96 -8.80 -2.75 5.87
CA LEU A 96 -9.75 -1.75 6.34
C LEU A 96 -10.99 -1.62 5.44
N ALA A 97 -10.94 -2.12 4.21
CA ALA A 97 -11.96 -1.91 3.18
C ALA A 97 -13.39 -2.40 3.52
N GLY A 98 -13.53 -3.42 4.38
CA GLY A 98 -14.83 -4.00 4.78
C GLY A 98 -15.48 -3.36 6.02
N HIS A 99 -14.90 -2.31 6.60
CA HIS A 99 -15.41 -1.72 7.86
C HIS A 99 -16.56 -0.75 7.64
N ASN A 100 -17.29 -0.37 8.68
CA ASN A 100 -18.43 0.54 8.53
C ASN A 100 -18.00 1.93 8.08
N GLU A 101 -16.83 2.37 8.55
CA GLU A 101 -16.22 3.67 8.28
C GLU A 101 -15.62 3.76 6.86
N SER A 102 -15.36 2.62 6.21
CA SER A 102 -14.88 2.63 4.84
C SER A 102 -15.96 3.15 3.89
N GLY A 103 -15.54 3.95 2.91
CA GLY A 103 -16.42 4.30 1.79
C GLY A 103 -16.78 3.08 0.94
N GLY A 104 -17.66 3.27 -0.04
CA GLY A 104 -18.04 2.22 -0.99
C GLY A 104 -19.44 1.64 -0.74
N GLU A 105 -20.03 1.11 -1.80
CA GLU A 105 -21.39 0.58 -1.78
C GLU A 105 -21.45 -0.79 -1.12
N VAL A 106 -22.48 -1.02 -0.32
CA VAL A 106 -22.76 -2.31 0.30
C VAL A 106 -23.55 -3.16 -0.67
N ILE A 107 -22.98 -4.29 -1.08
CA ILE A 107 -23.58 -5.27 -1.98
C ILE A 107 -23.94 -6.50 -1.16
N GLU A 108 -25.14 -7.03 -1.36
CA GLU A 108 -25.55 -8.29 -0.74
C GLU A 108 -25.39 -9.45 -1.74
N LYS A 109 -24.68 -10.50 -1.32
CA LYS A 109 -24.50 -11.71 -2.10
C LYS A 109 -24.62 -12.93 -1.20
N ASN A 110 -25.52 -13.85 -1.55
CA ASN A 110 -25.78 -15.08 -0.79
C ASN A 110 -26.07 -14.82 0.71
N GLY A 111 -26.86 -13.77 1.00
CA GLY A 111 -27.23 -13.37 2.37
C GLY A 111 -26.07 -12.78 3.20
N LYS A 112 -24.92 -12.51 2.59
CA LYS A 112 -23.79 -11.83 3.22
C LYS A 112 -23.61 -10.44 2.62
N LYS A 113 -23.28 -9.47 3.48
CA LYS A 113 -22.98 -8.09 3.09
C LYS A 113 -21.50 -7.95 2.77
N TYR A 114 -21.22 -7.31 1.65
CA TYR A 114 -19.88 -7.00 1.17
C TYR A 114 -19.79 -5.50 0.86
N LYS A 115 -18.59 -4.94 0.92
CA LYS A 115 -18.28 -3.61 0.40
C LYS A 115 -17.38 -3.73 -0.82
N LEU A 116 -17.66 -2.90 -1.83
CA LEU A 116 -16.82 -2.78 -3.02
C LEU A 116 -15.51 -2.06 -2.68
N PHE A 117 -14.39 -2.69 -3.00
CA PHE A 117 -13.05 -2.14 -2.85
C PHE A 117 -12.29 -2.23 -4.17
N TYR A 118 -11.72 -1.13 -4.61
CA TYR A 118 -11.03 -1.07 -5.90
C TYR A 118 -9.71 -0.29 -5.78
N GLY A 119 -8.73 -0.67 -6.60
CA GLY A 119 -7.45 0.04 -6.69
C GLY A 119 -7.61 1.36 -7.43
N MET A 120 -6.78 2.36 -7.11
CA MET A 120 -6.85 3.68 -7.77
C MET A 120 -6.58 3.63 -9.29
N SER A 121 -5.88 2.60 -9.76
CA SER A 121 -5.66 2.36 -11.20
C SER A 121 -6.73 1.47 -11.85
N SER A 122 -7.84 1.15 -11.14
CA SER A 122 -8.94 0.35 -11.68
C SER A 122 -9.85 1.19 -12.59
N ASP A 123 -10.59 0.54 -13.49
CA ASP A 123 -11.56 1.22 -14.35
C ASP A 123 -12.63 1.95 -13.54
N THR A 124 -13.05 1.36 -12.42
CA THR A 124 -14.02 1.96 -11.49
C THR A 124 -13.47 3.26 -10.90
N ALA A 125 -12.19 3.30 -10.50
CA ALA A 125 -11.53 4.52 -10.04
C ALA A 125 -11.39 5.56 -11.15
N MET A 126 -10.89 5.15 -12.32
CA MET A 126 -10.59 6.06 -13.43
C MET A 126 -11.86 6.68 -14.02
N LYS A 127 -12.94 5.91 -14.15
CA LYS A 127 -14.25 6.44 -14.59
C LYS A 127 -14.84 7.41 -13.57
N LYS A 128 -14.64 7.15 -12.27
CA LYS A 128 -15.21 7.97 -11.19
C LYS A 128 -14.44 9.25 -10.94
N HIS A 129 -13.11 9.22 -11.07
CA HIS A 129 -12.23 10.31 -10.63
C HIS A 129 -11.44 10.99 -11.77
N ALA A 130 -11.21 10.32 -12.90
CA ALA A 130 -10.33 10.81 -13.98
C ALA A 130 -11.04 11.05 -15.33
N GLY A 131 -12.36 10.85 -15.42
CA GLY A 131 -13.16 11.22 -16.60
C GLY A 131 -13.07 10.25 -17.80
N GLY A 132 -12.45 9.08 -17.66
CA GLY A 132 -12.38 8.07 -18.72
C GLY A 132 -11.15 7.17 -18.64
N VAL A 133 -11.12 6.13 -19.46
CA VAL A 133 -9.99 5.18 -19.57
C VAL A 133 -9.31 5.41 -20.92
N ALA A 134 -7.98 5.59 -20.93
CA ALA A 134 -7.22 5.63 -22.18
C ALA A 134 -7.17 4.21 -22.80
N GLU A 135 -7.45 4.08 -24.10
CA GLU A 135 -7.59 2.79 -24.80
C GLU A 135 -6.28 1.97 -24.89
N TYR A 136 -5.11 2.58 -24.66
CA TYR A 136 -3.82 1.90 -24.78
C TYR A 136 -3.22 1.57 -23.40
N ARG A 137 -3.18 0.28 -23.03
CA ARG A 137 -2.41 -0.23 -21.89
C ARG A 137 -1.50 -1.38 -22.31
N GLY A 138 -0.18 -1.11 -22.28
CA GLY A 138 0.90 -2.07 -22.10
C GLY A 138 0.99 -3.27 -23.06
N SER A 139 1.26 -3.04 -24.35
CA SER A 139 2.18 -3.91 -25.08
C SER A 139 3.55 -3.22 -25.09
N LEU A 140 4.54 -3.87 -24.50
CA LEU A 140 5.93 -3.44 -24.39
C LEU A 140 6.40 -2.70 -25.66
N ASN A 141 6.65 -1.40 -25.57
CA ASN A 141 7.48 -0.67 -26.54
C ASN A 141 8.37 0.30 -25.77
N LEU A 142 9.56 -0.20 -25.45
CA LEU A 142 10.66 0.55 -24.88
C LEU A 142 11.13 1.59 -25.92
N HIS A 143 10.64 2.82 -25.83
CA HIS A 143 11.32 3.94 -26.45
C HIS A 143 11.24 5.17 -25.54
N LEU A 144 12.41 5.51 -24.99
CA LEU A 144 12.83 6.83 -24.52
C LEU A 144 12.14 7.37 -23.26
N CYS A 145 12.95 7.42 -22.19
CA CYS A 145 12.94 8.38 -21.09
C CYS A 145 11.81 9.44 -21.11
N GLY A 146 10.94 9.36 -20.12
CA GLY A 146 9.94 10.39 -19.79
C GLY A 146 9.00 9.86 -18.74
N CYS A 147 9.10 10.35 -17.50
CA CYS A 147 8.18 10.03 -16.42
C CYS A 147 6.72 10.35 -16.84
N SER A 148 5.97 9.34 -17.24
CA SER A 148 4.51 9.37 -17.25
C SER A 148 3.99 7.94 -17.12
N GLN A 149 3.50 7.64 -15.92
CA GLN A 149 2.54 6.57 -15.62
C GLN A 149 2.96 5.15 -15.98
N ALA A 150 3.50 4.43 -14.99
CA ALA A 150 3.46 2.97 -14.96
C ALA A 150 2.00 2.48 -14.72
N GLU A 151 1.09 2.78 -15.65
CA GLU A 151 -0.31 2.37 -15.61
C GLU A 151 -0.52 1.07 -16.40
N GLY A 152 0.04 -0.01 -15.85
CA GLY A 152 -0.18 -1.37 -16.35
C GLY A 152 -1.07 -2.18 -15.41
N ALA A 153 -2.09 -1.62 -14.75
CA ALA A 153 -2.94 -2.42 -13.86
C ALA A 153 -4.28 -2.74 -14.52
N GLU A 154 -4.61 -4.02 -14.70
CA GLU A 154 -6.01 -4.41 -14.94
C GLU A 154 -6.82 -4.21 -13.65
N PRO A 155 -8.09 -3.73 -13.77
CA PRO A 155 -8.98 -3.53 -12.63
C PRO A 155 -9.24 -4.86 -11.94
N GLN A 156 -8.89 -4.97 -10.67
CA GLN A 156 -9.47 -6.00 -9.82
C GLN A 156 -10.27 -5.30 -8.73
N ASP A 157 -11.59 -5.28 -8.93
CA ASP A 157 -12.53 -4.88 -7.91
C ASP A 157 -12.78 -6.09 -7.02
N HIS A 158 -12.41 -5.96 -5.75
CA HIS A 158 -12.59 -7.01 -4.76
C HIS A 158 -13.76 -6.65 -3.85
N ILE A 159 -14.47 -7.68 -3.41
CA ILE A 159 -15.54 -7.54 -2.42
C ILE A 159 -15.00 -7.94 -1.04
N HIS A 160 -15.02 -7.01 -0.10
CA HIS A 160 -14.64 -7.29 1.28
C HIS A 160 -15.89 -7.52 2.12
N GLN A 161 -15.95 -8.62 2.88
CA GLN A 161 -17.07 -8.86 3.78
C GLN A 161 -17.16 -7.74 4.82
N GLY A 162 -18.39 -7.26 5.05
CA GLY A 162 -18.68 -6.24 6.04
C GLY A 162 -18.38 -6.75 7.44
N HIS A 163 -17.44 -6.14 8.16
CA HIS A 163 -17.11 -6.55 9.52
C HIS A 163 -17.21 -5.38 10.50
N SER A 164 -18.25 -5.34 11.31
CA SER A 164 -18.40 -4.36 12.39
C SER A 164 -17.52 -4.63 13.62
N ALA A 165 -16.97 -5.84 13.76
CA ALA A 165 -16.19 -6.27 14.93
C ALA A 165 -14.76 -6.75 14.59
N ALA A 166 -14.32 -6.69 13.32
CA ALA A 166 -12.99 -7.15 12.91
C ALA A 166 -11.88 -6.18 13.34
N GLN A 167 -12.12 -4.87 13.31
CA GLN A 167 -11.19 -3.84 13.79
C GLN A 167 -10.70 -4.12 15.21
N HIS A 168 -11.62 -4.30 16.17
CA HIS A 168 -11.25 -4.60 17.55
C HIS A 168 -10.41 -5.88 17.67
N ARG A 169 -10.80 -6.98 17.03
CA ARG A 169 -10.02 -8.23 17.06
C ARG A 169 -8.64 -8.06 16.43
N SER A 170 -8.55 -7.33 15.31
CA SER A 170 -7.31 -7.04 14.61
C SER A 170 -6.38 -6.18 15.47
N SER A 171 -6.92 -5.16 16.17
CA SER A 171 -6.16 -4.31 17.09
C SER A 171 -5.66 -5.07 18.32
N TYR A 172 -6.48 -5.91 18.95
CA TYR A 172 -6.04 -6.74 20.07
C TYR A 172 -5.00 -7.79 19.64
N ALA A 173 -5.22 -8.41 18.49
CA ALA A 173 -4.24 -9.34 17.92
C ALA A 173 -2.93 -8.63 17.60
N LEU A 174 -2.97 -7.44 17.00
CA LEU A 174 -1.79 -6.63 16.72
C LEU A 174 -1.04 -6.28 18.00
N CYS A 175 -1.75 -5.79 19.03
CA CYS A 175 -1.18 -5.51 20.34
C CYS A 175 -0.52 -6.76 20.96
N GLY A 176 -1.15 -7.92 20.83
CA GLY A 176 -0.59 -9.20 21.28
C GLY A 176 0.71 -9.57 20.55
N HIS A 177 0.75 -9.46 19.22
CA HIS A 177 1.94 -9.77 18.44
C HIS A 177 3.08 -8.77 18.71
N LEU A 178 2.77 -7.47 18.79
CA LEU A 178 3.77 -6.43 19.08
C LEU A 178 4.30 -6.56 20.51
N GLY A 179 3.44 -6.89 21.48
CA GLY A 179 3.85 -7.19 22.85
C GLY A 179 4.80 -8.40 22.92
N GLN A 180 4.56 -9.45 22.14
CA GLN A 180 5.47 -10.60 22.03
C GLN A 180 6.82 -10.23 21.41
N CYS A 181 6.84 -9.23 20.51
CA CYS A 181 8.05 -8.75 19.86
C CYS A 181 8.70 -7.56 20.58
N ASN A 182 8.22 -7.20 21.78
CA ASN A 182 8.69 -6.04 22.57
C ASN A 182 8.65 -4.70 21.81
N LEU A 183 7.76 -4.59 20.82
CA LEU A 183 7.49 -3.36 20.07
C LEU A 183 6.36 -2.58 20.75
N LYS A 184 6.60 -1.30 21.04
CA LYS A 184 5.57 -0.37 21.53
C LYS A 184 5.02 0.42 20.35
N VAL A 185 3.71 0.35 20.14
CA VAL A 185 3.00 1.31 19.30
C VAL A 185 2.80 2.57 20.14
N MET A 186 3.24 3.72 19.65
CA MET A 186 2.91 5.03 20.22
C MET A 186 1.56 5.53 19.68
#